data_AF-A0A2N6G0T7-F1
#
_entry.id   AF-A0A2N6G0T7-F1
#
_cell.length_a   1.000
_cell.length_b   1.000
_cell.length_c   1.000
_cell.angle_alpha   90.00
_cell.angle_beta   90.00
_cell.angle_gamma   90.00
#
_symmetry.space_group_name_H-M   'P 1'
#
loop_
_entity.id
_entity.type
_entity.pdbx_description
1 polymer ?
#
loop_
_entity_poly.entity_id
_entity_poly.type
_entity_poly.pdbx_seq_one_letter_code
_entity_poly.pdbx_strand_id
1 'polypeptide(L)'
;MKQKLFETWLIDNNRPERYAKTIITISKDLEKIKYTNHDLYSINNVQTIQKIKTDYFKIDEYYEKNRRGQNMYNSALNRYIEFLKEHNENILIEKSTQKNNMLTIKDKAYFALQQLGGRATEAQLVEKYIKMYPDYDKNYTKTEKTSKEKIRGTLSAVLISNTQHEKIKVDKTKKPYEYYTIDSKKQLIVVQPIGTHNSIDDFLEYNNSRWAEKERYKQQWLQSNGAIVLFVKNANVFAMGNITNIEETDDKEYPLDYSYNLELVDYIDYQTILEIVKPQLGNFRTYQLLDNITSKKVIDHINSQKVYYLDDNSADVELQENIENINSNEPEHKPQPVKSSKEKNGGKIYPRNLAYAKKALEEASFICEVDSTHKTFFSRATNEQYMEAHHLVPLQFQEEFLYSLDIPANIVSVCPTCHRKLHFGFIEDKTEILNKLLEIKNDRLKEFGIEITEDELFEIYT
;
A
#
# COMPACT_ATOMS: atom_id res chain seq x y z
N MET A 1 3.77 28.60 -33.19
CA MET A 1 2.76 27.52 -33.16
C MET A 1 1.60 27.86 -32.22
N LYS A 2 1.84 28.22 -30.94
CA LYS A 2 0.78 28.52 -29.97
C LYS A 2 -0.08 29.76 -30.26
N GLN A 3 0.49 30.79 -30.89
CA GLN A 3 -0.29 31.94 -31.35
C GLN A 3 -1.42 31.53 -32.31
N LYS A 4 -1.10 30.73 -33.33
CA LYS A 4 -2.10 30.23 -34.29
C LYS A 4 -3.17 29.38 -33.60
N LEU A 5 -2.78 28.54 -32.64
CA LEU A 5 -3.72 27.75 -31.84
C LEU A 5 -4.68 28.62 -31.02
N PHE A 6 -4.17 29.72 -30.44
CA PHE A 6 -5.00 30.67 -29.72
C PHE A 6 -5.94 31.45 -30.66
N GLU A 7 -5.47 31.84 -31.85
CA GLU A 7 -6.29 32.47 -32.88
C GLU A 7 -7.45 31.57 -33.31
N THR A 8 -7.17 30.29 -33.58
CA THR A 8 -8.21 29.29 -33.89
C THR A 8 -9.18 29.12 -32.72
N TRP A 9 -8.67 28.97 -31.49
CA TRP A 9 -9.51 28.83 -30.30
C TRP A 9 -10.43 30.03 -30.07
N LEU A 10 -9.97 31.26 -30.36
CA LEU A 10 -10.79 32.46 -30.27
C LEU A 10 -11.96 32.40 -31.27
N ILE A 11 -11.70 31.97 -32.51
CA ILE A 11 -12.75 31.82 -33.54
C ILE A 11 -13.76 30.77 -33.09
N ASP A 12 -13.30 29.60 -32.65
CA ASP A 12 -14.15 28.48 -32.23
C ASP A 12 -15.04 28.84 -31.02
N ASN A 13 -14.55 29.72 -30.15
CA ASN A 13 -15.29 30.20 -28.97
C ASN A 13 -16.02 31.53 -29.20
N ASN A 14 -16.18 31.94 -30.46
CA ASN A 14 -16.86 33.16 -30.86
C ASN A 14 -16.32 34.42 -30.14
N ARG A 15 -14.99 34.54 -30.08
CA ARG A 15 -14.25 35.63 -29.43
C ARG A 15 -13.50 36.48 -30.45
N PRO A 16 -13.34 37.79 -30.21
CA PRO A 16 -12.57 38.67 -31.10
C PRO A 16 -11.10 38.25 -31.28
N GLU A 17 -10.67 38.02 -32.51
CA GLU A 17 -9.28 37.69 -32.87
C GLU A 17 -8.27 38.76 -32.44
N ARG A 18 -8.71 40.02 -32.27
CA ARG A 18 -7.86 41.11 -31.76
C ARG A 18 -7.19 40.81 -30.42
N TYR A 19 -7.72 39.86 -29.64
CA TYR A 19 -7.09 39.42 -28.41
C TYR A 19 -5.73 38.74 -28.64
N ALA A 20 -5.54 38.00 -29.74
CA ALA A 20 -4.24 37.41 -30.07
C ALA A 20 -3.16 38.49 -30.32
N LYS A 21 -3.53 39.57 -31.03
CA LYS A 21 -2.66 40.75 -31.25
C LYS A 21 -2.40 41.51 -29.95
N THR A 22 -3.39 41.54 -29.05
CA THR A 22 -3.26 42.19 -27.74
C THR A 22 -2.25 41.43 -26.86
N ILE A 23 -2.23 40.09 -26.88
CA ILE A 23 -1.22 39.29 -26.18
C ILE A 23 0.20 39.62 -26.66
N ILE A 24 0.42 39.78 -27.97
CA ILE A 24 1.73 40.20 -28.52
C ILE A 24 2.12 41.60 -27.99
N THR A 25 1.14 42.50 -27.91
CA THR A 25 1.37 43.85 -27.40
C THR A 25 1.79 43.82 -25.93
N ILE A 26 1.16 42.96 -25.12
CA ILE A 26 1.53 42.75 -23.72
C ILE A 26 2.93 42.14 -23.62
N SER A 27 3.28 41.18 -24.47
CA SER A 27 4.64 40.62 -24.51
C SER A 27 5.71 41.69 -24.76
N LYS A 28 5.45 42.62 -25.69
CA LYS A 28 6.35 43.75 -25.98
C LYS A 28 6.45 44.75 -24.83
N ASP A 29 5.35 45.01 -24.15
CA ASP A 29 5.35 45.86 -22.96
C ASP A 29 6.20 45.24 -21.85
N LEU A 30 6.04 43.92 -21.61
CA LEU A 30 6.86 43.17 -20.65
C LEU A 30 8.35 43.16 -21.03
N GLU A 31 8.66 43.06 -22.32
CA GLU A 31 10.04 43.14 -22.83
C GLU A 31 10.66 44.51 -22.55
N LYS A 32 9.91 45.61 -22.77
CA LYS A 32 10.35 46.99 -22.52
C LYS A 32 10.80 47.22 -21.07
N ILE A 33 10.14 46.58 -20.11
CA ILE A 33 10.49 46.66 -18.69
C ILE A 33 11.43 45.53 -18.24
N LYS A 34 11.99 44.75 -19.18
CA LYS A 34 12.88 43.61 -18.92
C LYS A 34 12.27 42.55 -17.99
N TYR A 35 10.96 42.34 -18.08
CA TYR A 35 10.27 41.32 -17.28
C TYR A 35 10.68 39.92 -17.74
N THR A 36 11.02 39.04 -16.79
CA THR A 36 11.37 37.63 -17.08
C THR A 36 10.15 36.87 -17.58
N ASN A 37 10.29 36.11 -18.68
CA ASN A 37 9.18 35.47 -19.40
C ASN A 37 8.24 36.47 -20.09
N HIS A 38 8.80 37.44 -20.83
CA HIS A 38 8.03 38.43 -21.56
C HIS A 38 7.25 37.83 -22.74
N ASP A 39 7.74 36.78 -23.41
CA ASP A 39 6.97 36.11 -24.48
C ASP A 39 5.89 35.18 -23.91
N LEU A 40 4.67 35.72 -23.81
CA LEU A 40 3.52 34.99 -23.28
C LEU A 40 3.19 33.71 -24.06
N TYR A 41 3.44 33.64 -25.36
CA TYR A 41 3.16 32.42 -26.14
C TYR A 41 4.14 31.28 -25.87
N SER A 42 5.30 31.58 -25.28
CA SER A 42 6.26 30.58 -24.84
C SER A 42 5.92 29.94 -23.49
N ILE A 43 4.93 30.47 -22.76
CA ILE A 43 4.58 30.01 -21.42
C ILE A 43 3.43 28.98 -21.48
N ASN A 44 3.58 27.85 -20.80
CA ASN A 44 2.55 26.79 -20.70
C ASN A 44 1.82 26.77 -19.35
N ASN A 45 2.41 27.40 -18.33
CA ASN A 45 1.92 27.35 -16.97
C ASN A 45 0.89 28.48 -16.71
N VAL A 46 -0.33 28.09 -16.36
CA VAL A 46 -1.45 29.02 -16.11
C VAL A 46 -1.17 29.94 -14.92
N GLN A 47 -0.57 29.42 -13.84
CA GLN A 47 -0.22 30.20 -12.65
C GLN A 47 0.82 31.28 -12.97
N THR A 48 1.78 30.99 -13.86
CA THR A 48 2.76 31.97 -14.33
C THR A 48 2.08 33.11 -15.09
N ILE A 49 1.12 32.82 -15.97
CA ILE A 49 0.35 33.85 -16.69
C ILE A 49 -0.53 34.66 -15.73
N GLN A 50 -1.13 34.02 -14.72
CA GLN A 50 -1.91 34.73 -13.69
C GLN A 50 -1.04 35.67 -12.85
N LYS A 51 0.18 35.26 -12.51
CA LYS A 51 1.15 36.11 -11.84
C LYS A 51 1.56 37.29 -12.73
N ILE A 52 1.91 37.03 -13.99
CA ILE A 52 2.24 38.08 -14.97
C ILE A 52 1.09 39.06 -15.13
N LYS A 53 -0.15 38.59 -15.25
CA LYS A 53 -1.34 39.45 -15.30
C LYS A 53 -1.43 40.36 -14.09
N THR A 54 -1.22 39.81 -12.89
CA THR A 54 -1.27 40.57 -11.64
C THR A 54 -0.19 41.64 -11.62
N ASP A 55 1.04 41.28 -11.96
CA ASP A 55 2.19 42.19 -11.91
C ASP A 55 2.13 43.25 -13.02
N TYR A 56 1.64 42.90 -14.22
CA TYR A 56 1.43 43.83 -15.33
C TYR A 56 0.47 44.97 -14.96
N PHE A 57 -0.60 44.68 -14.21
CA PHE A 57 -1.56 45.70 -13.78
C PHE A 57 -1.22 46.43 -12.48
N LYS A 58 -0.08 46.10 -11.83
CA LYS A 58 0.50 46.92 -10.76
C LYS A 58 1.28 48.13 -11.29
N ILE A 59 1.57 48.16 -12.58
CA ILE A 59 2.32 49.24 -13.21
C ILE A 59 1.33 50.28 -13.73
N ASP A 60 1.39 51.50 -13.20
CA ASP A 60 0.44 52.58 -13.51
C ASP A 60 0.31 52.86 -15.02
N GLU A 61 1.43 52.85 -15.76
CA GLU A 61 1.44 53.02 -17.22
C GLU A 61 0.51 52.00 -17.93
N TYR A 62 0.54 50.74 -17.49
CA TYR A 62 -0.21 49.65 -18.12
C TYR A 62 -1.64 49.52 -17.58
N TYR A 63 -1.85 49.88 -16.32
CA TYR A 63 -3.20 50.06 -15.77
C TYR A 63 -3.98 51.12 -16.56
N GLU A 64 -3.38 52.28 -16.79
CA GLU A 64 -3.97 53.38 -17.55
C GLU A 64 -4.11 53.07 -19.05
N LYS A 65 -3.15 52.32 -19.62
CA LYS A 65 -3.26 51.76 -20.98
C LYS A 65 -4.48 50.85 -21.11
N ASN A 66 -4.73 49.99 -20.13
CA ASN A 66 -5.91 49.12 -20.10
C ASN A 66 -7.22 49.87 -19.93
N ARG A 67 -7.25 50.92 -19.10
CA ARG A 67 -8.42 51.80 -18.94
C ARG A 67 -8.77 52.50 -20.26
N ARG A 68 -7.80 53.11 -20.93
CA ARG A 68 -7.98 53.75 -22.25
C ARG A 68 -8.42 52.75 -23.33
N GLY A 69 -7.88 51.54 -23.28
CA GLY A 69 -8.27 50.43 -24.16
C GLY A 69 -9.57 49.72 -23.77
N GLN A 70 -10.42 50.31 -22.92
CA GLN A 70 -11.71 49.73 -22.50
C GLN A 70 -11.59 48.28 -22.01
N ASN A 71 -10.60 48.00 -21.15
CA ASN A 71 -10.32 46.67 -20.59
C ASN A 71 -9.90 45.58 -21.59
N MET A 72 -9.48 45.95 -22.80
CA MET A 72 -9.07 45.00 -23.84
C MET A 72 -7.88 44.13 -23.41
N TYR A 73 -6.92 44.67 -22.66
CA TYR A 73 -5.71 43.95 -22.23
C TYR A 73 -6.02 42.92 -21.15
N ASN A 74 -6.82 43.31 -20.14
CA ASN A 74 -7.30 42.38 -19.11
C ASN A 74 -8.17 41.27 -19.74
N SER A 75 -9.03 41.64 -20.70
CA SER A 75 -9.86 40.68 -21.43
C SER A 75 -9.01 39.70 -22.24
N ALA A 76 -7.98 40.18 -22.95
CA ALA A 76 -7.07 39.33 -23.71
C ALA A 76 -6.35 38.31 -22.81
N LEU A 77 -5.82 38.74 -21.65
CA LEU A 77 -5.17 37.85 -20.69
C LEU A 77 -6.13 36.81 -20.11
N ASN A 78 -7.38 37.19 -19.82
CA ASN A 78 -8.40 36.23 -19.37
C ASN A 78 -8.68 35.17 -20.42
N ARG A 79 -8.89 35.57 -21.68
CA ARG A 79 -9.11 34.61 -22.79
C ARG A 79 -7.91 33.72 -23.03
N TYR A 80 -6.70 34.25 -22.87
CA TYR A 80 -5.50 33.45 -22.99
C TYR A 80 -5.33 32.45 -21.85
N ILE A 81 -5.73 32.81 -20.62
CA ILE A 81 -5.78 31.89 -19.48
C ILE A 81 -6.82 30.77 -19.70
N GLU A 82 -8.01 31.11 -20.19
CA GLU A 82 -9.06 30.14 -20.55
C GLU A 82 -8.55 29.15 -21.61
N PHE A 83 -7.98 29.66 -22.70
CA PHE A 83 -7.34 28.85 -23.74
C PHE A 83 -6.28 27.92 -23.17
N LEU A 84 -5.38 28.39 -22.30
CA LEU A 84 -4.34 27.53 -21.73
C LEU A 84 -4.91 26.43 -20.84
N LYS A 85 -6.02 26.67 -20.14
CA LYS A 85 -6.69 25.65 -19.34
C LYS A 85 -7.28 24.56 -20.24
N GLU A 86 -8.07 24.95 -21.22
CA GLU A 86 -8.71 24.01 -22.17
C GLU A 86 -7.69 23.28 -23.04
N HIS A 87 -6.65 23.96 -23.51
CA HIS A 87 -5.60 23.35 -24.33
C HIS A 87 -4.77 22.35 -23.52
N ASN A 88 -4.47 22.64 -22.24
CA ASN A 88 -3.79 21.70 -21.37
C ASN A 88 -4.67 20.47 -21.06
N GLU A 89 -5.98 20.65 -20.85
CA GLU A 89 -6.94 19.56 -20.67
C GLU A 89 -7.06 18.69 -21.93
N ASN A 90 -7.16 19.28 -23.12
CA ASN A 90 -7.21 18.55 -24.38
C ASN A 90 -5.90 17.80 -24.68
N ILE A 91 -4.73 18.38 -24.37
CA ILE A 91 -3.44 17.66 -24.45
C ILE A 91 -3.40 16.47 -23.48
N LEU A 92 -3.98 16.60 -22.28
CA LEU A 92 -4.07 15.50 -21.31
C LEU A 92 -5.01 14.39 -21.83
N ILE A 93 -6.12 14.75 -22.45
CA ILE A 93 -7.08 13.82 -23.07
C ILE A 93 -6.43 13.12 -24.27
N GLU A 94 -5.81 13.84 -25.20
CA GLU A 94 -5.13 13.25 -26.37
C GLU A 94 -3.97 12.33 -25.97
N LYS A 95 -3.18 12.71 -24.96
CA LYS A 95 -2.13 11.85 -24.37
C LYS A 95 -2.70 10.61 -23.69
N SER A 96 -3.90 10.68 -23.11
CA SER A 96 -4.56 9.52 -22.49
C SER A 96 -5.09 8.53 -23.55
N THR A 97 -5.63 9.05 -24.66
CA THR A 97 -6.21 8.25 -25.75
C THR A 97 -5.13 7.58 -26.60
N GLN A 98 -4.02 8.29 -26.92
CA GLN A 98 -2.87 7.68 -27.60
C GLN A 98 -2.13 6.66 -26.71
N LYS A 99 -2.03 6.90 -25.40
CA LYS A 99 -1.42 5.96 -24.46
C LYS A 99 -2.23 4.67 -24.37
N ASN A 100 -3.56 4.73 -24.29
CA ASN A 100 -4.44 3.54 -24.18
C ASN A 100 -4.36 2.58 -25.39
N ASN A 101 -4.06 3.08 -26.59
CA ASN A 101 -3.88 2.26 -27.79
C ASN A 101 -2.50 1.59 -27.90
N MET A 102 -1.51 2.04 -27.12
CA MET A 102 -0.14 1.48 -27.10
C MET A 102 0.09 0.46 -25.97
N LEU A 103 -0.87 0.32 -25.04
CA LEU A 103 -0.77 -0.59 -23.89
C LEU A 103 -0.96 -2.05 -24.30
N THR A 104 -0.04 -2.91 -23.85
CA THR A 104 -0.18 -4.36 -24.00
C THR A 104 -1.32 -4.88 -23.13
N ILE A 105 -1.80 -6.11 -23.38
CA ILE A 105 -2.81 -6.76 -22.52
C ILE A 105 -2.32 -6.84 -21.07
N LYS A 106 -1.00 -7.06 -20.88
CA LYS A 106 -0.30 -7.06 -19.60
C LYS A 106 -0.45 -5.71 -18.88
N ASP A 107 -0.16 -4.60 -19.56
CA ASP A 107 -0.29 -3.26 -18.96
C ASP A 107 -1.75 -2.90 -18.63
N LYS A 108 -2.68 -3.28 -19.52
CA LYS A 108 -4.12 -3.06 -19.29
C LYS A 108 -4.62 -3.88 -18.09
N ALA A 109 -4.15 -5.12 -17.93
CA ALA A 109 -4.43 -5.94 -16.75
C ALA A 109 -3.85 -5.30 -15.48
N TYR A 110 -2.63 -4.77 -15.54
CA TYR A 110 -2.03 -4.04 -14.43
C TYR A 110 -2.89 -2.84 -14.01
N PHE A 111 -3.33 -2.00 -14.94
CA PHE A 111 -4.18 -0.85 -14.62
C PHE A 111 -5.56 -1.26 -14.10
N ALA A 112 -6.17 -2.32 -14.64
CA ALA A 112 -7.42 -2.85 -14.14
C ALA A 112 -7.28 -3.35 -12.69
N LEU A 113 -6.19 -4.07 -12.39
CA LEU A 113 -5.88 -4.56 -11.05
C LEU A 113 -5.60 -3.40 -10.08
N GLN A 114 -4.91 -2.35 -10.53
CA GLN A 114 -4.70 -1.12 -9.76
C GLN A 114 -6.01 -0.35 -9.48
N GLN A 115 -7.08 -0.55 -10.26
CA GLN A 115 -8.40 0.04 -9.99
C GLN A 115 -9.28 -0.85 -9.10
N LEU A 116 -8.77 -2.02 -8.72
CA LEU A 116 -9.37 -2.96 -7.77
C LEU A 116 -8.61 -2.97 -6.43
N GLY A 117 -7.82 -1.94 -6.14
CA GLY A 117 -7.01 -1.89 -4.92
C GLY A 117 -5.72 -2.71 -4.99
N GLY A 118 -5.29 -3.13 -6.17
CA GLY A 118 -4.02 -3.83 -6.37
C GLY A 118 -4.07 -5.33 -6.05
N ARG A 119 -5.23 -5.88 -5.68
CA ARG A 119 -5.45 -7.33 -5.49
C ARG A 119 -6.87 -7.73 -5.90
N ALA A 120 -7.01 -8.81 -6.66
CA ALA A 120 -8.32 -9.28 -7.12
C ALA A 120 -8.29 -10.74 -7.55
N THR A 121 -9.44 -11.42 -7.46
CA THR A 121 -9.65 -12.71 -8.12
C THR A 121 -9.62 -12.57 -9.64
N GLU A 122 -9.39 -13.68 -10.36
CA GLU A 122 -9.48 -13.70 -11.83
C GLU A 122 -10.79 -13.09 -12.35
N ALA A 123 -11.92 -13.46 -11.73
CA ALA A 123 -13.24 -13.01 -12.15
C ALA A 123 -13.40 -11.48 -12.03
N GLN A 124 -13.00 -10.92 -10.89
CA GLN A 124 -13.05 -9.48 -10.65
C GLN A 124 -12.12 -8.71 -11.61
N LEU A 125 -10.92 -9.23 -11.85
CA LEU A 125 -9.98 -8.63 -12.78
C LEU A 125 -10.53 -8.62 -14.21
N VAL A 126 -11.12 -9.73 -14.66
CA VAL A 126 -11.75 -9.85 -15.99
C VAL A 126 -12.91 -8.85 -16.13
N GLU A 127 -13.78 -8.74 -15.13
CA GLU A 127 -14.92 -7.81 -15.17
C GLU A 127 -14.46 -6.35 -15.21
N LYS A 128 -13.48 -5.98 -14.38
CA LYS A 128 -12.92 -4.64 -14.40
C LYS A 128 -12.20 -4.31 -15.71
N TYR A 129 -11.46 -5.27 -16.25
CA TYR A 129 -10.77 -5.13 -17.53
C TYR A 129 -11.76 -4.85 -18.66
N ILE A 130 -12.86 -5.61 -18.73
CA ILE A 130 -13.91 -5.43 -19.75
C ILE A 130 -14.53 -4.03 -19.62
N LYS A 131 -14.85 -3.61 -18.39
CA LYS A 131 -15.43 -2.29 -18.12
C LYS A 131 -14.49 -1.15 -18.53
N MET A 132 -13.19 -1.31 -18.32
CA MET A 132 -12.17 -0.30 -18.63
C MET A 132 -11.77 -0.27 -20.11
N TYR A 133 -11.84 -1.41 -20.80
CA TYR A 133 -11.35 -1.58 -22.17
C TYR A 133 -12.40 -2.28 -23.06
N PRO A 134 -13.55 -1.64 -23.32
CA PRO A 134 -14.67 -2.23 -24.06
C PRO A 134 -14.34 -2.53 -25.54
N ASP A 135 -13.34 -1.86 -26.12
CA ASP A 135 -12.97 -1.98 -27.54
C ASP A 135 -12.19 -3.26 -27.91
N TYR A 136 -11.94 -4.17 -26.97
CA TYR A 136 -11.19 -5.41 -27.24
C TYR A 136 -11.80 -6.25 -28.40
N ASP A 137 -13.11 -6.11 -28.64
CA ASP A 137 -13.85 -6.89 -29.64
C ASP A 137 -13.65 -6.47 -31.11
N LYS A 138 -13.05 -5.30 -31.40
CA LYS A 138 -12.99 -4.81 -32.80
C LYS A 138 -11.98 -5.55 -33.71
N ASN A 139 -11.04 -6.33 -33.15
CA ASN A 139 -9.96 -6.95 -33.92
C ASN A 139 -9.93 -8.50 -33.91
N TYR A 140 -10.90 -9.18 -33.28
CA TYR A 140 -10.87 -10.65 -33.12
C TYR A 140 -12.23 -11.34 -33.31
N THR A 141 -12.93 -11.07 -34.40
CA THR A 141 -14.16 -11.80 -34.76
C THR A 141 -13.85 -12.98 -35.68
N LYS A 142 -13.81 -14.21 -35.12
CA LYS A 142 -14.01 -15.48 -35.86
C LYS A 142 -14.19 -16.75 -34.98
N THR A 143 -14.78 -16.67 -33.78
CA THR A 143 -15.01 -17.87 -32.93
C THR A 143 -16.24 -17.76 -32.01
N GLU A 144 -16.91 -18.90 -31.76
CA GLU A 144 -18.18 -19.11 -31.04
C GLU A 144 -18.18 -18.85 -29.51
N LYS A 145 -17.07 -18.41 -28.90
CA LYS A 145 -16.99 -18.13 -27.45
C LYS A 145 -17.40 -16.68 -27.11
N THR A 146 -18.01 -16.46 -25.95
CA THR A 146 -18.38 -15.13 -25.47
C THR A 146 -17.14 -14.24 -25.21
N SER A 147 -17.26 -12.92 -25.35
CA SER A 147 -16.13 -11.99 -25.17
C SER A 147 -15.51 -12.08 -23.78
N LYS A 148 -16.32 -12.39 -22.75
CA LYS A 148 -15.86 -12.60 -21.36
C LYS A 148 -14.96 -13.83 -21.22
N GLU A 149 -15.34 -14.97 -21.82
CA GLU A 149 -14.56 -16.21 -21.76
C GLU A 149 -13.24 -16.11 -22.54
N LYS A 150 -13.23 -15.36 -23.65
CA LYS A 150 -12.00 -15.08 -24.42
C LYS A 150 -11.04 -14.22 -23.62
N ILE A 151 -11.51 -13.10 -23.06
CA ILE A 151 -10.67 -12.20 -22.24
C ILE A 151 -10.14 -12.94 -21.01
N ARG A 152 -10.97 -13.76 -20.36
CA ARG A 152 -10.55 -14.64 -19.28
C ARG A 152 -9.43 -15.57 -19.71
N GLY A 153 -9.60 -16.31 -20.82
CA GLY A 153 -8.57 -17.21 -21.34
C GLY A 153 -7.28 -16.48 -21.73
N THR A 154 -7.38 -15.29 -22.33
CA THR A 154 -6.22 -14.48 -22.70
C THR A 154 -5.49 -13.94 -21.47
N LEU A 155 -6.20 -13.39 -20.47
CA LEU A 155 -5.60 -12.93 -19.23
C LEU A 155 -4.94 -14.08 -18.46
N SER A 156 -5.62 -15.22 -18.35
CA SER A 156 -5.05 -16.44 -17.75
C SER A 156 -3.77 -16.87 -18.47
N ALA A 157 -3.77 -17.00 -19.81
CA ALA A 157 -2.56 -17.35 -20.54
C ALA A 157 -1.43 -16.32 -20.34
N VAL A 158 -1.75 -15.03 -20.45
CA VAL A 158 -0.77 -13.95 -20.37
C VAL A 158 -0.17 -13.78 -18.97
N LEU A 159 -0.97 -13.97 -17.91
CA LEU A 159 -0.55 -13.76 -16.52
C LEU A 159 -0.03 -15.03 -15.84
N ILE A 160 -0.45 -16.21 -16.30
CA ILE A 160 -0.01 -17.50 -15.73
C ILE A 160 1.14 -18.11 -16.54
N SER A 161 1.13 -18.01 -17.88
CA SER A 161 1.99 -18.84 -18.74
C SER A 161 3.19 -18.13 -19.37
N ASN A 162 3.32 -16.80 -19.25
CA ASN A 162 4.36 -16.08 -19.98
C ASN A 162 5.01 -15.06 -19.06
N THR A 163 6.25 -15.35 -18.62
CA THR A 163 7.19 -14.46 -17.90
C THR A 163 6.52 -13.44 -16.98
N GLN A 164 6.56 -13.73 -15.66
CA GLN A 164 6.08 -12.88 -14.56
C GLN A 164 6.06 -11.41 -15.00
N HIS A 165 4.87 -10.84 -15.13
CA HIS A 165 4.76 -9.39 -15.34
C HIS A 165 5.55 -8.74 -14.20
N GLU A 166 6.52 -7.86 -14.50
CA GLU A 166 7.41 -7.26 -13.48
C GLU A 166 6.67 -6.61 -12.30
N LYS A 167 5.37 -6.36 -12.48
CA LYS A 167 4.49 -5.66 -11.54
C LYS A 167 3.21 -6.39 -11.15
N ILE A 168 2.96 -7.62 -11.62
CA ILE A 168 1.78 -8.43 -11.22
C ILE A 168 2.25 -9.83 -10.84
N LYS A 169 1.93 -10.26 -9.62
CA LYS A 169 2.12 -11.62 -9.11
C LYS A 169 0.77 -12.33 -8.96
N VAL A 170 0.83 -13.65 -8.82
CA VAL A 170 -0.33 -14.52 -8.63
C VAL A 170 -0.17 -15.25 -7.30
N ASP A 171 -1.15 -15.12 -6.42
CA ASP A 171 -1.27 -15.94 -5.22
C ASP A 171 -1.94 -17.27 -5.58
N LYS A 172 -1.11 -18.31 -5.69
CA LYS A 172 -1.54 -19.67 -6.04
C LYS A 172 -2.10 -20.45 -4.85
N THR A 173 -1.99 -19.91 -3.64
CA THR A 173 -2.51 -20.57 -2.42
C THR A 173 -4.03 -20.42 -2.31
N LYS A 174 -4.62 -19.40 -2.96
CA LYS A 174 -6.06 -19.13 -3.00
C LYS A 174 -6.75 -19.86 -4.14
N LYS A 175 -7.98 -20.33 -3.94
CA LYS A 175 -8.85 -20.86 -5.01
C LYS A 175 -10.21 -20.15 -4.98
N PRO A 176 -10.58 -19.38 -6.03
CA PRO A 176 -9.81 -19.13 -7.25
C PRO A 176 -8.51 -18.33 -6.96
N TYR A 177 -7.51 -18.47 -7.84
CA TYR A 177 -6.25 -17.73 -7.72
C TYR A 177 -6.51 -16.22 -7.69
N GLU A 178 -5.70 -15.51 -6.92
CA GLU A 178 -5.73 -14.05 -6.85
C GLU A 178 -4.51 -13.45 -7.53
N TYR A 179 -4.68 -12.29 -8.13
CA TYR A 179 -3.63 -11.50 -8.75
C TYR A 179 -3.36 -10.28 -7.88
N TYR A 180 -2.10 -9.86 -7.74
CA TYR A 180 -1.74 -8.66 -6.98
C TYR A 180 -0.58 -7.88 -7.60
N THR A 181 -0.52 -6.56 -7.39
CA THR A 181 0.55 -5.72 -7.95
C THR A 181 1.76 -5.58 -7.01
N ILE A 182 2.98 -5.50 -7.58
CA ILE A 182 4.24 -5.34 -6.82
C ILE A 182 4.52 -3.84 -6.56
N ASP A 183 4.31 -2.99 -7.56
CA ASP A 183 4.28 -1.54 -7.37
C ASP A 183 2.87 -1.18 -6.90
N SER A 184 2.65 -1.17 -5.58
CA SER A 184 1.39 -0.66 -5.02
C SER A 184 1.12 0.74 -5.62
N LYS A 185 -0.06 0.98 -6.21
CA LYS A 185 -0.60 2.34 -6.12
C LYS A 185 -0.53 2.71 -4.66
N LYS A 186 -0.28 3.99 -4.38
CA LYS A 186 -0.42 4.60 -3.06
C LYS A 186 -1.70 4.08 -2.38
N GLN A 187 -1.54 3.02 -1.59
CA GLN A 187 -2.64 2.37 -0.92
C GLN A 187 -2.89 3.24 0.30
N LEU A 188 -4.04 3.90 0.28
CA LEU A 188 -4.40 4.81 1.36
C LEU A 188 -4.91 4.00 2.53
N ILE A 189 -4.72 4.54 3.73
CA ILE A 189 -5.30 4.03 4.96
C ILE A 189 -6.44 4.95 5.36
N VAL A 190 -7.55 4.34 5.71
CA VAL A 190 -8.66 4.95 6.43
C VAL A 190 -8.62 4.43 7.85
N VAL A 191 -8.70 5.32 8.83
CA VAL A 191 -8.94 4.93 10.23
C VAL A 191 -10.39 5.24 10.58
N GLN A 192 -11.14 4.21 10.95
CA GLN A 192 -12.56 4.28 11.22
C GLN A 192 -12.90 3.82 12.65
N PRO A 193 -13.15 4.76 13.58
CA PRO A 193 -13.68 4.44 14.90
C PRO A 193 -15.15 4.02 14.80
N ILE A 194 -15.55 2.92 15.44
CA ILE A 194 -16.95 2.44 15.40
C ILE A 194 -17.88 3.16 16.39
N GLY A 195 -17.37 4.20 17.07
CA GLY A 195 -18.11 5.01 18.03
C GLY A 195 -18.19 4.40 19.44
N THR A 196 -18.75 5.17 20.37
CA THR A 196 -18.89 4.77 21.78
C THR A 196 -20.10 3.88 22.06
N HIS A 197 -21.11 3.91 21.17
CA HIS A 197 -22.39 3.26 21.37
C HIS A 197 -22.47 1.83 20.81
N ASN A 198 -21.63 1.48 19.83
CA ASN A 198 -21.65 0.16 19.19
C ASN A 198 -20.65 -0.76 19.88
N SER A 199 -21.05 -1.96 20.30
CA SER A 199 -20.13 -3.02 20.75
C SER A 199 -19.29 -3.57 19.57
N ILE A 200 -18.19 -4.30 19.84
CA ILE A 200 -17.48 -4.99 18.74
C ILE A 200 -18.40 -6.06 18.16
N ASP A 201 -19.12 -6.79 19.02
CA ASP A 201 -20.05 -7.85 18.61
C ASP A 201 -21.20 -7.28 17.76
N ASP A 202 -21.78 -6.15 18.18
CA ASP A 202 -22.85 -5.46 17.43
C ASP A 202 -22.30 -5.03 16.06
N PHE A 203 -21.08 -4.52 16.03
CA PHE A 203 -20.45 -4.17 14.77
C PHE A 203 -20.31 -5.41 13.88
N LEU A 204 -19.83 -6.55 14.39
CA LEU A 204 -19.66 -7.76 13.60
C LEU A 204 -20.98 -8.36 13.13
N GLU A 205 -22.05 -8.25 13.91
CA GLU A 205 -23.39 -8.72 13.56
C GLU A 205 -24.03 -7.86 12.46
N TYR A 206 -23.90 -6.54 12.56
CA TYR A 206 -24.64 -5.60 11.72
C TYR A 206 -23.82 -4.91 10.62
N ASN A 207 -22.50 -5.13 10.53
CA ASN A 207 -21.65 -4.48 9.54
C ASN A 207 -22.08 -4.68 8.07
N ASN A 208 -22.72 -5.83 7.78
CA ASN A 208 -23.21 -6.19 6.46
C ASN A 208 -24.53 -5.47 6.11
N SER A 209 -25.20 -4.87 7.09
CA SER A 209 -26.57 -4.39 6.96
C SER A 209 -26.71 -2.89 6.70
N ARG A 210 -25.60 -2.14 6.68
CA ARG A 210 -25.38 -0.77 6.15
C ARG A 210 -24.49 0.00 7.10
N TRP A 211 -23.34 0.42 6.58
CA TRP A 211 -22.50 1.41 7.24
C TRP A 211 -22.42 2.59 6.31
N ALA A 212 -23.06 3.67 6.74
CA ALA A 212 -23.28 4.84 5.93
C ALA A 212 -22.66 6.05 6.63
N GLU A 213 -22.09 6.93 5.84
CA GLU A 213 -21.20 7.97 6.36
C GLU A 213 -21.76 9.36 6.18
N LYS A 214 -21.51 10.19 7.20
CA LYS A 214 -22.10 11.53 7.22
C LYS A 214 -21.60 12.36 6.05
N GLU A 215 -22.47 13.19 5.48
CA GLU A 215 -22.16 14.09 4.36
C GLU A 215 -20.83 14.86 4.53
N ARG A 216 -20.49 15.27 5.76
CA ARG A 216 -19.22 15.96 6.06
C ARG A 216 -17.94 15.20 5.66
N TYR A 217 -18.02 13.88 5.48
CA TYR A 217 -16.90 13.03 5.07
C TYR A 217 -16.97 12.58 3.61
N LYS A 218 -18.03 12.94 2.87
CA LYS A 218 -18.29 12.46 1.50
C LYS A 218 -17.07 12.57 0.58
N GLN A 219 -16.40 13.72 0.57
CA GLN A 219 -15.24 13.97 -0.28
C GLN A 219 -14.02 13.09 0.06
N GLN A 220 -13.82 12.75 1.34
CA GLN A 220 -12.71 11.88 1.74
C GLN A 220 -13.03 10.42 1.41
N TRP A 221 -14.27 9.97 1.64
CA TRP A 221 -14.70 8.63 1.28
C TRP A 221 -14.64 8.37 -0.22
N LEU A 222 -15.06 9.29 -1.07
CA LEU A 222 -14.92 9.14 -2.52
C LEU A 222 -13.45 8.96 -2.97
N GLN A 223 -12.48 9.44 -2.18
CA GLN A 223 -11.05 9.23 -2.42
C GLN A 223 -10.51 7.91 -1.83
N SER A 224 -11.26 7.25 -0.94
CA SER A 224 -10.84 6.03 -0.26
C SER A 224 -11.25 4.75 -0.99
N ASN A 225 -11.74 4.83 -2.22
CA ASN A 225 -12.05 3.63 -3.01
C ASN A 225 -10.77 2.79 -3.23
N GLY A 226 -10.78 1.53 -2.78
CA GLY A 226 -9.60 0.66 -2.77
C GLY A 226 -8.61 0.90 -1.63
N ALA A 227 -8.92 1.77 -0.66
CA ALA A 227 -8.11 1.98 0.54
C ALA A 227 -8.27 0.82 1.54
N ILE A 228 -7.27 0.64 2.39
CA ILE A 228 -7.37 -0.23 3.57
C ILE A 228 -8.07 0.57 4.68
N VAL A 229 -9.16 0.05 5.22
CA VAL A 229 -9.83 0.58 6.40
C VAL A 229 -9.38 -0.18 7.65
N LEU A 230 -9.03 0.55 8.70
CA LEU A 230 -8.69 0.05 10.03
C LEU A 230 -9.83 0.40 10.99
N PHE A 231 -10.47 -0.61 11.55
CA PHE A 231 -11.57 -0.42 12.50
C PHE A 231 -11.03 -0.35 13.92
N VAL A 232 -11.35 0.77 14.58
CA VAL A 232 -10.79 1.11 15.89
C VAL A 232 -11.89 1.15 16.94
N LYS A 233 -11.60 0.56 18.10
CA LYS A 233 -12.40 0.74 19.32
C LYS A 233 -11.52 0.64 20.56
N ASN A 234 -11.78 1.48 21.56
CA ASN A 234 -11.11 1.42 22.87
C ASN A 234 -9.57 1.34 22.78
N ALA A 235 -8.98 2.16 21.89
CA ALA A 235 -7.54 2.18 21.62
C ALA A 235 -6.98 0.84 21.09
N ASN A 236 -7.80 0.08 20.36
CA ASN A 236 -7.40 -1.15 19.67
C ASN A 236 -7.86 -1.12 18.21
N VAL A 237 -7.04 -1.64 17.29
CA VAL A 237 -7.47 -1.98 15.93
C VAL A 237 -7.94 -3.43 15.97
N PHE A 238 -9.25 -3.66 15.87
CA PHE A 238 -9.82 -5.01 16.03
C PHE A 238 -10.14 -5.69 14.70
N ALA A 239 -10.21 -4.92 13.61
CA ALA A 239 -10.44 -5.44 12.27
C ALA A 239 -9.87 -4.52 11.21
N MET A 240 -9.65 -5.05 10.02
CA MET A 240 -9.28 -4.30 8.84
C MET A 240 -10.04 -4.80 7.62
N GLY A 241 -10.00 -4.06 6.52
CA GLY A 241 -10.53 -4.53 5.25
C GLY A 241 -10.11 -3.63 4.09
N ASN A 242 -10.21 -4.12 2.87
CA ASN A 242 -10.08 -3.28 1.68
C ASN A 242 -11.47 -2.81 1.26
N ILE A 243 -11.62 -1.51 1.04
CA ILE A 243 -12.85 -0.94 0.49
C ILE A 243 -12.98 -1.40 -0.96
N THR A 244 -14.00 -2.21 -1.23
CA THR A 244 -14.23 -2.83 -2.55
C THR A 244 -15.17 -2.00 -3.42
N ASN A 245 -16.08 -1.24 -2.80
CA ASN A 245 -17.06 -0.42 -3.49
C ASN A 245 -17.51 0.76 -2.63
N ILE A 246 -17.89 1.85 -3.29
CA ILE A 246 -18.52 3.03 -2.67
C ILE A 246 -19.65 3.47 -3.61
N GLU A 247 -20.88 3.50 -3.09
CA GLU A 247 -22.08 3.84 -3.83
C GLU A 247 -22.73 5.09 -3.25
N GLU A 248 -23.16 6.00 -4.12
CA GLU A 248 -23.96 7.15 -3.69
C GLU A 248 -25.40 6.72 -3.43
N THR A 249 -25.98 7.25 -2.36
CA THR A 249 -27.38 7.00 -1.99
C THR A 249 -28.20 8.29 -2.11
N ASP A 250 -29.52 8.15 -2.13
CA ASP A 250 -30.45 9.29 -2.10
C ASP A 250 -30.60 9.90 -0.68
N ASP A 251 -29.94 9.32 0.33
CA ASP A 251 -29.99 9.77 1.71
C ASP A 251 -29.10 11.01 1.91
N LYS A 252 -29.71 12.13 2.29
CA LYS A 252 -29.00 13.41 2.46
C LYS A 252 -28.10 13.44 3.70
N GLU A 253 -28.41 12.65 4.73
CA GLU A 253 -27.57 12.58 5.92
C GLU A 253 -26.42 11.60 5.71
N TYR A 254 -26.70 10.52 4.99
CA TYR A 254 -25.79 9.41 4.75
C TYR A 254 -25.62 9.10 3.25
N PRO A 255 -25.00 10.01 2.49
CA PRO A 255 -24.96 9.97 1.03
C PRO A 255 -24.14 8.83 0.42
N LEU A 256 -23.42 8.05 1.23
CA LEU A 256 -22.52 7.00 0.75
C LEU A 256 -22.71 5.71 1.53
N ASP A 257 -22.92 4.62 0.80
CA ASP A 257 -22.76 3.25 1.29
C ASP A 257 -21.42 2.71 0.79
N TYR A 258 -20.72 1.92 1.60
CA TYR A 258 -19.44 1.31 1.22
C TYR A 258 -19.38 -0.16 1.60
N SER A 259 -18.65 -0.93 0.78
CA SER A 259 -18.43 -2.35 0.98
C SER A 259 -16.95 -2.63 1.16
N TYR A 260 -16.63 -3.64 1.95
CA TYR A 260 -15.25 -4.05 2.24
C TYR A 260 -15.16 -5.56 2.44
N ASN A 261 -13.97 -6.12 2.23
CA ASN A 261 -13.67 -7.48 2.66
C ASN A 261 -13.15 -7.43 4.11
N LEU A 262 -14.04 -7.64 5.08
CA LEU A 262 -13.67 -7.60 6.50
C LEU A 262 -12.75 -8.77 6.87
N GLU A 263 -11.66 -8.45 7.54
CA GLU A 263 -10.73 -9.38 8.17
C GLU A 263 -10.55 -8.98 9.64
N LEU A 264 -10.84 -9.91 10.55
CA LEU A 264 -10.56 -9.71 11.97
C LEU A 264 -9.05 -9.72 12.19
N VAL A 265 -8.58 -8.79 13.01
CA VAL A 265 -7.16 -8.66 13.30
C VAL A 265 -6.90 -9.08 14.74
N ASP A 266 -6.01 -10.07 14.91
CA ASP A 266 -5.65 -10.56 16.23
C ASP A 266 -4.85 -9.51 17.03
N TYR A 267 -3.95 -8.77 16.37
CA TYR A 267 -3.15 -7.70 16.98
C TYR A 267 -2.57 -6.74 15.93
N ILE A 268 -2.79 -5.44 16.11
CA ILE A 268 -2.01 -4.35 15.50
C ILE A 268 -1.72 -3.35 16.62
N ASP A 269 -0.46 -2.96 16.78
CA ASP A 269 -0.04 -1.98 17.78
C ASP A 269 -0.61 -0.60 17.44
N TYR A 270 -1.65 -0.26 18.20
CA TYR A 270 -2.36 1.01 18.10
C TYR A 270 -1.51 2.21 18.51
N GLN A 271 -0.58 2.06 19.45
CA GLN A 271 0.25 3.17 19.93
C GLN A 271 1.20 3.63 18.82
N THR A 272 1.86 2.69 18.14
CA THR A 272 2.69 3.02 16.97
C THR A 272 1.86 3.70 15.87
N ILE A 273 0.61 3.28 15.64
CA ILE A 273 -0.28 3.99 14.70
C ILE A 273 -0.55 5.42 15.16
N LEU A 274 -0.83 5.66 16.44
CA LEU A 274 -0.99 7.01 16.97
C LEU A 274 0.26 7.87 16.79
N GLU A 275 1.44 7.30 16.98
CA GLU A 275 2.72 7.99 16.80
C GLU A 275 3.01 8.33 15.34
N ILE A 276 2.65 7.44 14.42
CA ILE A 276 2.79 7.65 12.97
C ILE A 276 1.81 8.73 12.50
N VAL A 277 0.54 8.63 12.91
CA VAL A 277 -0.56 9.45 12.37
C VAL A 277 -0.69 10.79 13.09
N LYS A 278 -0.40 10.83 14.39
CA LYS A 278 -0.52 12.01 15.27
C LYS A 278 -1.87 12.71 15.12
N PRO A 279 -3.00 12.02 15.40
CA PRO A 279 -4.32 12.62 15.28
C PRO A 279 -4.46 13.82 16.23
N GLN A 280 -5.20 14.85 15.81
CA GLN A 280 -5.29 16.13 16.51
C GLN A 280 -5.70 16.04 17.99
N LEU A 281 -6.51 15.03 18.34
CA LEU A 281 -7.02 14.82 19.71
C LEU A 281 -6.24 13.75 20.49
N GLY A 282 -5.11 13.26 19.95
CA GLY A 282 -4.33 12.16 20.53
C GLY A 282 -4.98 10.78 20.37
N ASN A 283 -6.20 10.70 19.84
CA ASN A 283 -6.88 9.47 19.48
C ASN A 283 -7.77 9.63 18.24
N PHE A 284 -8.22 8.51 17.68
CA PHE A 284 -9.18 8.50 16.57
C PHE A 284 -10.61 8.57 17.10
N ARG A 285 -11.26 9.72 16.97
CA ARG A 285 -12.69 9.90 17.33
C ARG A 285 -13.62 9.91 16.12
N THR A 286 -13.07 10.10 14.93
CA THR A 286 -13.83 10.22 13.68
C THR A 286 -13.06 9.56 12.55
N TYR A 287 -13.77 9.30 11.45
CA TYR A 287 -13.17 8.96 10.17
C TYR A 287 -11.97 9.85 9.84
N GLN A 288 -10.88 9.24 9.41
CA GLN A 288 -9.69 9.94 8.94
C GLN A 288 -9.06 9.20 7.76
N LEU A 289 -9.09 9.83 6.58
CA LEU A 289 -8.29 9.39 5.44
C LEU A 289 -6.86 9.92 5.59
N LEU A 290 -5.89 9.01 5.55
CA LEU A 290 -4.47 9.35 5.66
C LEU A 290 -3.89 9.73 4.30
N ASP A 291 -2.92 10.63 4.29
CA ASP A 291 -2.17 10.93 3.06
C ASP A 291 -1.27 9.75 2.67
N ASN A 292 -0.68 9.83 1.46
CA ASN A 292 0.13 8.73 0.92
C ASN A 292 1.36 8.37 1.78
N ILE A 293 2.03 9.36 2.36
CA ILE A 293 3.26 9.15 3.12
C ILE A 293 2.91 8.49 4.45
N THR A 294 1.89 9.02 5.13
CA THR A 294 1.42 8.47 6.40
C THR A 294 0.82 7.07 6.20
N SER A 295 0.02 6.87 5.16
CA SER A 295 -0.56 5.56 4.80
C SER A 295 0.53 4.52 4.58
N LYS A 296 1.61 4.88 3.83
CA LYS A 296 2.74 3.97 3.61
C LYS A 296 3.38 3.54 4.94
N LYS A 297 3.63 4.47 5.86
CA LYS A 297 4.22 4.12 7.17
C LYS A 297 3.33 3.18 7.98
N VAL A 298 2.02 3.42 7.98
CA VAL A 298 1.05 2.55 8.67
C VAL A 298 0.99 1.17 8.01
N ILE A 299 1.00 1.09 6.68
CA ILE A 299 1.04 -0.19 5.95
C ILE A 299 2.34 -0.95 6.23
N ASP A 300 3.48 -0.26 6.20
CA ASP A 300 4.77 -0.85 6.52
C ASP A 300 4.76 -1.41 7.96
N HIS A 301 4.17 -0.68 8.92
CA HIS A 301 3.96 -1.15 10.30
C HIS A 301 3.06 -2.39 10.37
N ILE A 302 1.87 -2.36 9.77
CA ILE A 302 0.93 -3.51 9.77
C ILE A 302 1.58 -4.75 9.18
N ASN A 303 2.25 -4.59 8.03
CA ASN A 303 2.95 -5.71 7.38
C ASN A 303 4.08 -6.26 8.25
N SER A 304 4.76 -5.40 9.01
CA SER A 304 5.81 -5.80 9.96
C SER A 304 5.26 -6.57 11.17
N GLN A 305 3.97 -6.44 11.46
CA GLN A 305 3.29 -7.13 12.56
C GLN A 305 2.50 -8.35 12.11
N LYS A 306 2.56 -8.71 10.83
CA LYS A 306 1.85 -9.87 10.31
C LYS A 306 2.29 -11.13 11.04
N VAL A 307 1.33 -11.76 11.71
CA VAL A 307 1.55 -12.97 12.50
C VAL A 307 0.93 -14.21 11.86
N TYR A 308 1.53 -15.35 12.16
CA TYR A 308 1.24 -16.63 11.53
C TYR A 308 1.02 -17.72 12.58
N TYR A 309 -0.10 -18.45 12.50
CA TYR A 309 -0.38 -19.60 13.38
C TYR A 309 0.07 -20.90 12.72
N LEU A 310 1.38 -21.00 12.52
CA LEU A 310 2.06 -22.11 11.85
C LEU A 310 2.92 -22.87 12.85
N ASP A 311 3.06 -24.18 12.71
CA ASP A 311 4.10 -24.92 13.45
C ASP A 311 5.50 -24.53 12.93
N ASP A 312 6.56 -24.96 13.61
CA ASP A 312 7.94 -24.55 13.30
C ASP A 312 8.35 -24.85 11.85
N ASN A 313 8.00 -26.03 11.32
CA ASN A 313 8.32 -26.39 9.95
C ASN A 313 7.53 -25.53 8.95
N SER A 314 6.22 -25.40 9.18
CA SER A 314 5.37 -24.59 8.31
C SER A 314 5.78 -23.11 8.32
N ALA A 315 6.25 -22.60 9.46
CA ALA A 315 6.72 -21.22 9.59
C ALA A 315 8.04 -20.99 8.83
N ASP A 316 8.99 -21.92 8.88
CA ASP A 316 10.22 -21.84 8.10
C ASP A 316 9.90 -21.86 6.59
N VAL A 317 9.03 -22.76 6.13
CA VAL A 317 8.61 -22.79 4.71
C VAL A 317 8.01 -21.44 4.27
N GLU A 318 7.05 -20.91 5.03
CA GLU A 318 6.43 -19.60 4.72
C GLU A 318 7.46 -18.47 4.71
N LEU A 319 8.42 -18.48 5.64
CA LEU A 319 9.52 -17.52 5.68
C LEU A 319 10.36 -17.63 4.41
N GLN A 320 10.88 -18.81 4.08
CA GLN A 320 11.78 -19.01 2.95
C GLN A 320 11.13 -18.65 1.61
N GLU A 321 9.83 -18.96 1.43
CA GLU A 321 9.08 -18.61 0.23
C GLU A 321 8.88 -17.09 0.06
N ASN A 322 8.83 -16.34 1.17
CA ASN A 322 8.44 -14.93 1.17
C ASN A 322 9.50 -13.96 1.70
N ILE A 323 10.70 -14.42 2.07
CA ILE A 323 11.73 -13.65 2.78
C ILE A 323 12.17 -12.37 2.04
N GLU A 324 12.13 -12.35 0.70
CA GLU A 324 12.38 -11.16 -0.13
C GLU A 324 11.37 -10.02 0.14
N ASN A 325 10.12 -10.37 0.44
CA ASN A 325 9.02 -9.42 0.60
C ASN A 325 8.74 -9.07 2.06
N ILE A 326 9.40 -9.75 3.01
CA ILE A 326 9.29 -9.48 4.44
C ILE A 326 10.33 -8.44 4.80
N ASN A 327 9.92 -7.32 5.39
CA ASN A 327 10.87 -6.39 6.01
C ASN A 327 11.13 -6.87 7.44
N SER A 328 12.40 -7.06 7.80
CA SER A 328 12.77 -7.38 9.18
C SER A 328 12.42 -6.21 10.10
N ASN A 329 12.05 -6.54 11.33
CA ASN A 329 11.81 -5.57 12.38
C ASN A 329 12.19 -6.16 13.74
N GLU A 330 12.15 -5.32 14.76
CA GLU A 330 12.42 -5.70 16.14
C GLU A 330 11.44 -4.92 17.04
N PRO A 331 10.89 -5.53 18.10
CA PRO A 331 10.12 -4.78 19.07
C PRO A 331 11.04 -3.88 19.90
N GLU A 332 10.44 -3.01 20.72
CA GLU A 332 11.21 -2.32 21.76
C GLU A 332 11.93 -3.32 22.66
N HIS A 333 13.17 -3.02 23.07
CA HIS A 333 14.00 -3.85 23.94
C HIS A 333 13.49 -3.81 25.39
N LYS A 334 12.32 -4.41 25.58
CA LYS A 334 11.60 -4.53 26.84
C LYS A 334 10.66 -5.73 26.76
N PRO A 335 10.16 -6.24 27.90
CA PRO A 335 9.22 -7.35 27.91
C PRO A 335 7.98 -7.10 27.02
N GLN A 336 7.65 -8.10 26.20
CA GLN A 336 6.56 -8.02 25.22
C GLN A 336 5.32 -8.78 25.72
N PRO A 337 4.09 -8.26 25.48
CA PRO A 337 2.87 -8.93 25.89
C PRO A 337 2.65 -10.22 25.09
N VAL A 338 2.14 -11.26 25.75
CA VAL A 338 1.76 -12.53 25.11
C VAL A 338 0.56 -12.29 24.19
N LYS A 339 0.66 -12.77 22.94
CA LYS A 339 -0.44 -12.73 21.97
C LYS A 339 -1.38 -13.92 22.18
N SER A 340 -2.67 -13.73 21.88
CA SER A 340 -3.70 -14.78 22.03
C SER A 340 -3.38 -16.04 21.23
N SER A 341 -3.48 -17.21 21.87
CA SER A 341 -3.38 -18.51 21.21
C SER A 341 -4.65 -18.87 20.44
N LYS A 342 -4.53 -19.76 19.45
CA LYS A 342 -5.68 -20.44 18.81
C LYS A 342 -5.68 -21.94 19.16
N GLU A 343 -6.85 -22.56 19.15
CA GLU A 343 -6.94 -24.03 19.22
C GLU A 343 -6.59 -24.66 17.87
N LYS A 344 -5.72 -25.67 17.88
CA LYS A 344 -5.35 -26.45 16.69
C LYS A 344 -5.05 -27.89 17.12
N ASN A 345 -5.73 -28.86 16.52
CA ASN A 345 -5.57 -30.30 16.78
C ASN A 345 -5.62 -30.70 18.28
N GLY A 346 -6.46 -30.04 19.08
CA GLY A 346 -6.59 -30.33 20.52
C GLY A 346 -5.50 -29.73 21.41
N GLY A 347 -4.61 -28.89 20.85
CA GLY A 347 -3.62 -28.09 21.59
C GLY A 347 -3.74 -26.60 21.27
N LYS A 348 -2.93 -25.79 21.96
CA LYS A 348 -2.80 -24.35 21.69
C LYS A 348 -1.65 -24.09 20.72
N ILE A 349 -1.89 -23.20 19.76
CA ILE A 349 -0.87 -22.67 18.87
C ILE A 349 -0.74 -21.17 19.07
N TYR A 350 0.50 -20.73 19.28
CA TYR A 350 0.85 -19.32 19.43
C TYR A 350 1.28 -18.72 18.09
N PRO A 351 0.96 -17.43 17.85
CA PRO A 351 1.35 -16.74 16.62
C PRO A 351 2.87 -16.50 16.55
N ARG A 352 3.42 -16.59 15.35
CA ARG A 352 4.83 -16.29 15.01
C ARG A 352 4.92 -15.04 14.15
N ASN A 353 5.89 -14.18 14.40
CA ASN A 353 6.22 -13.04 13.55
C ASN A 353 7.42 -13.36 12.65
N LEU A 354 7.19 -13.51 11.35
CA LEU A 354 8.26 -13.85 10.40
C LEU A 354 9.26 -12.71 10.20
N ALA A 355 8.88 -11.46 10.49
CA ALA A 355 9.81 -10.34 10.47
C ALA A 355 10.85 -10.43 11.60
N TYR A 356 10.48 -11.00 12.75
CA TYR A 356 11.41 -11.32 13.85
C TYR A 356 12.35 -12.47 13.49
N ALA A 357 11.81 -13.50 12.82
CA ALA A 357 12.64 -14.59 12.30
C ALA A 357 13.68 -14.09 11.29
N LYS A 358 13.25 -13.28 10.30
CA LYS A 358 14.17 -12.65 9.34
C LYS A 358 15.22 -11.77 10.03
N LYS A 359 14.81 -10.98 11.01
CA LYS A 359 15.71 -10.13 11.81
C LYS A 359 16.81 -10.96 12.49
N ALA A 360 16.46 -12.08 13.11
CA ALA A 360 17.43 -12.97 13.76
C ALA A 360 18.43 -13.58 12.75
N LEU A 361 17.96 -13.99 11.56
CA LEU A 361 18.83 -14.50 10.49
C LEU A 361 19.80 -13.41 9.99
N GLU A 362 19.32 -12.18 9.81
CA GLU A 362 20.15 -11.04 9.39
C GLU A 362 21.20 -10.66 10.44
N GLU A 363 20.84 -10.66 11.73
CA GLU A 363 21.78 -10.42 12.83
C GLU A 363 22.89 -11.46 12.88
N ALA A 364 22.56 -12.72 12.62
CA ALA A 364 23.53 -13.80 12.49
C ALA A 364 24.28 -13.78 11.15
N SER A 365 24.04 -12.78 10.29
CA SER A 365 24.60 -12.69 8.93
C SER A 365 24.39 -13.95 8.10
N PHE A 366 23.24 -14.61 8.28
CA PHE A 366 22.90 -15.90 7.64
C PHE A 366 23.95 -16.99 7.87
N ILE A 367 24.58 -17.00 9.06
CA ILE A 367 25.51 -18.04 9.51
C ILE A 367 24.85 -18.86 10.62
N CYS A 368 25.24 -20.14 10.74
CA CYS A 368 24.79 -21.00 11.82
C CYS A 368 25.42 -20.58 13.14
N GLU A 369 24.60 -20.22 14.12
CA GLU A 369 25.06 -19.78 15.46
C GLU A 369 25.64 -20.94 16.29
N VAL A 370 25.33 -22.20 15.93
CA VAL A 370 25.95 -23.38 16.54
C VAL A 370 27.40 -23.54 16.10
N ASP A 371 27.70 -23.33 14.81
CA ASP A 371 29.06 -23.36 14.29
C ASP A 371 29.14 -22.56 12.97
N SER A 372 29.93 -21.49 13.00
CA SER A 372 30.16 -20.60 11.86
C SER A 372 30.82 -21.26 10.64
N THR A 373 31.44 -22.43 10.82
CA THR A 373 32.06 -23.20 9.74
C THR A 373 31.04 -24.00 8.92
N HIS A 374 29.84 -24.27 9.47
CA HIS A 374 28.79 -24.95 8.74
C HIS A 374 28.41 -24.18 7.47
N LYS A 375 28.47 -24.90 6.34
CA LYS A 375 28.12 -24.37 5.02
C LYS A 375 26.84 -24.98 4.51
N THR A 376 26.03 -24.15 3.87
CA THR A 376 24.82 -24.55 3.15
C THR A 376 24.84 -23.96 1.75
N PHE A 377 23.87 -24.33 0.91
CA PHE A 377 23.72 -23.71 -0.39
C PHE A 377 23.28 -22.24 -0.25
N PHE A 378 23.53 -21.43 -1.27
CA PHE A 378 23.04 -20.05 -1.29
C PHE A 378 21.56 -20.02 -1.67
N SER A 379 20.73 -19.38 -0.85
CA SER A 379 19.32 -19.17 -1.12
C SER A 379 19.17 -18.22 -2.31
N ARG A 380 18.31 -18.58 -3.26
CA ARG A 380 17.96 -17.71 -4.39
C ARG A 380 17.35 -16.40 -3.91
N ALA A 381 16.61 -16.44 -2.82
CA ALA A 381 15.81 -15.33 -2.33
C ALA A 381 16.67 -14.23 -1.67
N THR A 382 17.65 -14.63 -0.85
CA THR A 382 18.50 -13.69 -0.12
C THR A 382 19.87 -13.50 -0.76
N ASN A 383 20.29 -14.41 -1.64
CA ASN A 383 21.66 -14.53 -2.13
C ASN A 383 22.70 -14.72 -0.99
N GLU A 384 22.24 -15.27 0.15
CA GLU A 384 23.04 -15.61 1.32
C GLU A 384 22.98 -17.12 1.59
N GLN A 385 23.78 -17.64 2.51
CA GLN A 385 23.70 -19.05 2.90
C GLN A 385 22.30 -19.38 3.46
N TYR A 386 21.77 -20.54 3.08
CA TYR A 386 20.48 -21.02 3.56
C TYR A 386 20.57 -21.40 5.05
N MET A 387 19.82 -20.70 5.89
CA MET A 387 19.65 -20.96 7.32
C MET A 387 18.17 -20.96 7.67
N GLU A 388 17.82 -21.69 8.72
CA GLU A 388 16.48 -21.85 9.25
C GLU A 388 16.40 -21.12 10.59
N ALA A 389 15.29 -20.44 10.85
CA ALA A 389 15.04 -19.78 12.11
C ALA A 389 14.43 -20.77 13.11
N HIS A 390 14.97 -20.84 14.32
CA HIS A 390 14.48 -21.72 15.37
C HIS A 390 14.31 -20.95 16.68
N HIS A 391 13.16 -21.06 17.34
CA HIS A 391 12.99 -20.51 18.69
C HIS A 391 13.78 -21.38 19.68
N LEU A 392 14.72 -20.79 20.43
CA LEU A 392 15.55 -21.48 21.42
C LEU A 392 14.70 -22.00 22.58
N VAL A 393 13.76 -21.20 23.09
CA VAL A 393 12.68 -21.66 23.95
C VAL A 393 11.45 -21.84 23.06
N PRO A 394 11.00 -23.09 22.78
CA PRO A 394 9.90 -23.35 21.86
C PRO A 394 8.58 -22.70 22.31
N LEU A 395 7.83 -22.13 21.35
CA LEU A 395 6.59 -21.39 21.64
C LEU A 395 5.48 -22.25 22.26
N GLN A 396 5.59 -23.58 22.23
CA GLN A 396 4.63 -24.46 22.91
C GLN A 396 4.65 -24.29 24.43
N PHE A 397 5.77 -23.83 25.00
CA PHE A 397 5.95 -23.56 26.42
C PHE A 397 5.54 -22.13 26.82
N GLN A 398 4.90 -21.37 25.94
CA GLN A 398 4.54 -19.97 26.20
C GLN A 398 3.71 -19.76 27.48
N GLU A 399 2.94 -20.76 27.92
CA GLU A 399 2.15 -20.66 29.16
C GLU A 399 2.99 -20.62 30.45
N GLU A 400 4.24 -21.06 30.37
CA GLU A 400 5.19 -21.05 31.49
C GLU A 400 5.89 -19.70 31.64
N PHE A 401 5.72 -18.80 30.66
CA PHE A 401 6.37 -17.49 30.63
C PHE A 401 5.35 -16.35 30.68
N LEU A 402 5.65 -15.34 31.50
CA LEU A 402 4.81 -14.14 31.66
C LEU A 402 4.81 -13.26 30.39
N TYR A 403 5.89 -13.31 29.61
CA TYR A 403 6.12 -12.47 28.44
C TYR A 403 6.26 -13.31 27.16
N SER A 404 6.06 -12.67 26.01
CA SER A 404 6.07 -13.35 24.71
C SER A 404 7.43 -13.98 24.40
N LEU A 405 7.41 -15.27 24.07
CA LEU A 405 8.56 -16.03 23.54
C LEU A 405 8.83 -15.74 22.06
N ASP A 406 7.86 -15.18 21.33
CA ASP A 406 8.02 -14.77 19.92
C ASP A 406 8.71 -13.39 19.82
N ILE A 407 10.02 -13.39 20.05
CA ILE A 407 10.91 -12.22 20.03
C ILE A 407 12.22 -12.58 19.32
N PRO A 408 12.90 -11.64 18.62
CA PRO A 408 14.16 -11.94 17.93
C PRO A 408 15.25 -12.52 18.86
N ALA A 409 15.29 -12.08 20.12
CA ALA A 409 16.22 -12.56 21.13
C ALA A 409 16.09 -14.07 21.45
N ASN A 410 14.90 -14.65 21.25
CA ASN A 410 14.65 -16.07 21.45
C ASN A 410 14.78 -16.87 20.13
N ILE A 411 15.16 -16.24 19.02
CA ILE A 411 15.30 -16.92 17.72
C ILE A 411 16.79 -17.04 17.38
N VAL A 412 17.18 -18.25 16.97
CA VAL A 412 18.53 -18.58 16.52
C VAL A 412 18.55 -18.90 15.03
N SER A 413 19.63 -18.52 14.36
CA SER A 413 19.95 -18.91 12.98
C SER A 413 20.72 -20.23 12.98
N VAL A 414 20.14 -21.28 12.40
CA VAL A 414 20.73 -22.62 12.40
C VAL A 414 20.73 -23.22 10.99
N CYS A 415 21.74 -24.03 10.67
CA CYS A 415 21.72 -24.81 9.43
C CYS A 415 20.68 -25.95 9.54
N PRO A 416 20.17 -26.49 8.41
CA PRO A 416 19.15 -27.54 8.44
C PRO A 416 19.55 -28.76 9.28
N THR A 417 20.84 -29.13 9.27
CA THR A 417 21.36 -30.24 10.08
C THR A 417 21.24 -29.96 11.57
N CYS A 418 21.66 -28.78 12.03
CA CYS A 418 21.56 -28.38 13.44
C CYS A 418 20.09 -28.25 13.86
N HIS A 419 19.24 -27.67 13.01
CA HIS A 419 17.81 -27.55 13.29
C HIS A 419 17.15 -28.92 13.46
N ARG A 420 17.39 -29.88 12.54
CA ARG A 420 16.88 -31.24 12.68
C ARG A 420 17.44 -31.94 13.93
N LYS A 421 18.71 -31.69 14.28
CA LYS A 421 19.32 -32.25 15.50
C LYS A 421 18.66 -31.73 16.77
N LEU A 422 18.27 -30.45 16.84
CA LEU A 422 17.52 -29.88 17.96
C LEU A 422 16.13 -30.53 18.11
N HIS A 423 15.42 -30.79 17.01
CA HIS A 423 14.10 -31.44 17.05
C HIS A 423 14.16 -32.95 17.34
N PHE A 424 15.05 -33.67 16.66
CA PHE A 424 15.00 -35.14 16.58
C PHE A 424 16.24 -35.86 17.12
N GLY A 425 17.30 -35.12 17.48
CA GLY A 425 18.51 -35.70 18.06
C GLY A 425 18.26 -36.23 19.47
N PHE A 426 19.22 -37.02 19.97
CA PHE A 426 19.23 -37.41 21.38
C PHE A 426 19.60 -36.22 22.28
N ILE A 427 19.20 -36.23 23.55
CA ILE A 427 19.44 -35.11 24.46
C ILE A 427 20.94 -34.85 24.67
N GLU A 428 21.76 -35.90 24.73
CA GLU A 428 23.22 -35.82 24.85
C GLU A 428 23.84 -35.07 23.66
N ASP A 429 23.20 -35.22 22.50
CA ASP A 429 23.55 -34.62 21.23
C ASP A 429 23.09 -33.16 21.11
N LYS A 430 22.05 -32.78 21.86
CA LYS A 430 21.50 -31.42 21.95
C LYS A 430 22.18 -30.59 23.02
N THR A 431 22.65 -31.20 24.12
CA THR A 431 23.16 -30.51 25.33
C THR A 431 24.24 -29.47 24.97
N GLU A 432 25.25 -29.87 24.20
CA GLU A 432 26.32 -28.96 23.77
C GLU A 432 25.80 -27.79 22.92
N ILE A 433 24.83 -28.07 22.04
CA ILE A 433 24.21 -27.07 21.15
C ILE A 433 23.38 -26.08 21.97
N LEU A 434 22.52 -26.58 22.85
CA LEU A 434 21.62 -25.78 23.68
C LEU A 434 22.41 -24.87 24.61
N ASN A 435 23.48 -25.36 25.25
CA ASN A 435 24.36 -24.54 26.08
C ASN A 435 24.98 -23.39 25.29
N LYS A 436 25.53 -23.69 24.11
CA LYS A 436 26.15 -22.67 23.27
C LYS A 436 25.14 -21.60 22.82
N LEU A 437 23.95 -22.03 22.40
CA LEU A 437 22.90 -21.11 21.98
C LEU A 437 22.37 -20.26 23.15
N LEU A 438 22.20 -20.86 24.32
CA LEU A 438 21.79 -20.13 25.52
C LEU A 438 22.85 -19.12 25.93
N GLU A 439 24.13 -19.48 25.95
CA GLU A 439 25.22 -18.54 26.22
C GLU A 439 25.18 -17.32 25.28
N ILE A 440 24.92 -17.54 23.99
CA ILE A 440 24.81 -16.46 23.00
C ILE A 440 23.59 -15.56 23.25
N LYS A 441 22.45 -16.12 23.69
CA LYS A 441 21.16 -15.39 23.75
C LYS A 441 20.77 -14.91 25.16
N ASN A 442 21.37 -15.43 26.23
CA ASN A 442 20.91 -15.26 27.62
C ASN A 442 20.71 -13.78 28.02
N ASP A 443 21.68 -12.92 27.72
CA ASP A 443 21.59 -11.51 28.08
C ASP A 443 20.44 -10.81 27.35
N ARG A 444 20.23 -11.12 26.07
CA ARG A 444 19.09 -10.58 25.31
C ARG A 444 17.77 -11.16 25.78
N LEU A 445 17.68 -12.45 26.13
CA LEU A 445 16.47 -13.04 26.70
C LEU A 445 16.02 -12.29 27.97
N LYS A 446 16.97 -11.96 28.85
CA LYS A 446 16.72 -11.19 30.07
C LYS A 446 16.21 -9.78 29.80
N GLU A 447 16.70 -9.09 28.76
CA GLU A 447 16.18 -7.77 28.35
C GLU A 447 14.67 -7.82 28.03
N PHE A 448 14.18 -8.96 27.53
CA PHE A 448 12.78 -9.21 27.25
C PHE A 448 12.01 -9.87 28.40
N GLY A 449 12.63 -9.99 29.58
CA GLY A 449 12.02 -10.59 30.77
C GLY A 449 11.86 -12.12 30.69
N ILE A 450 12.62 -12.77 29.81
CA ILE A 450 12.67 -14.23 29.72
C ILE A 450 13.88 -14.71 30.52
N GLU A 451 13.62 -15.31 31.67
CA GLU A 451 14.64 -15.94 32.51
C GLU A 451 14.48 -17.46 32.39
N ILE A 452 15.56 -18.14 32.03
CA ILE A 452 15.60 -19.60 31.91
C ILE A 452 17.02 -20.08 32.24
N THR A 453 17.12 -21.16 33.00
CA THR A 453 18.37 -21.84 33.34
C THR A 453 18.72 -22.92 32.31
N GLU A 454 19.98 -23.37 32.29
CA GLU A 454 20.40 -24.49 31.43
C GLU A 454 19.57 -25.76 31.68
N ASP A 455 19.33 -26.10 32.96
CA ASP A 455 18.56 -27.28 33.35
C ASP A 455 17.10 -27.20 32.86
N GLU A 456 16.44 -26.04 33.02
CA GLU A 456 15.08 -25.81 32.53
C GLU A 456 15.02 -25.89 30.99
N LEU A 457 16.01 -25.32 30.30
CA LEU A 457 16.09 -25.42 28.84
C LEU A 457 16.29 -26.88 28.38
N PHE A 458 17.06 -27.68 29.10
CA PHE A 458 17.24 -29.10 28.76
C PHE A 458 15.99 -29.93 29.00
N GLU A 459 15.25 -29.65 30.07
CA GLU A 459 13.97 -30.31 30.37
C GLU A 459 12.96 -30.08 29.24
N ILE A 460 12.91 -28.86 28.69
CA ILE A 460 12.09 -28.49 27.52
C ILE A 460 12.38 -29.33 26.27
N TYR A 461 13.61 -29.82 26.09
CA TYR A 461 14.07 -30.55 24.90
C TYR A 461 14.19 -32.08 25.08
N THR A 462 13.80 -32.58 26.26
CA THR A 462 13.75 -34.00 26.63
C THR A 462 12.37 -34.58 26.30
#